data_AF-A0AAY4BXQ5-F1
#
_entry.id   AF-A0AAY4BXQ5-F1
#
_cell.length_a   1.000
_cell.length_b   1.000
_cell.length_c   1.000
_cell.angle_alpha   90.00
_cell.angle_beta   90.00
_cell.angle_gamma   90.00
#
_symmetry.space_group_name_H-M   'P 1'
#
loop_
_entity.id
_entity.type
_entity.pdbx_description
1 polymer ?
#
loop_
_entity_poly.entity_id
_entity_poly.type
_entity_poly.pdbx_seq_one_letter_code
_entity_poly.pdbx_strand_id
1 'polypeptide(L)'
;MVIGRLRSDDIYNQVSAYPLPEHRSTALANQAAMLYVCLYFSPSILHTQQAKMREIVDKYFPDNWVISVYMGITVNLIEAWEPYKAAKTALNYTLDVANVKEQSCRYAASVDTLRSQVLQLLKEGFLREEIVLDNIPKLLNCLRDCNVSIRWLMLHTAESAYDPNNKRLRQIKDQVLADSKYNSKILFQLLLDTAQFEFVLKEMFKQMLVEKQLKWESYKKEGSERMTELAEVFSGVKPLTRVEKNENLQAWFREISKQIESLNYEDATAAGRKTVQLIQALVEVQEFHQLESNLQVCQFLADTRKFLHQMIRTINIKEEVLITMQIVGDLSYAWQLIDRKHVHVSGQNHQAANPRHNGGTH
;
A
#
# COMPACT_ATOMS: atom_id res chain seq x y z
N MET A 1 25.88 -2.23 23.42
CA MET A 1 24.61 -1.49 23.59
C MET A 1 23.83 -1.36 22.28
N VAL A 2 24.45 -0.87 21.20
CA VAL A 2 23.79 -0.66 19.88
C VAL A 2 23.23 -1.95 19.27
N ILE A 3 24.02 -3.04 19.18
CA ILE A 3 23.54 -4.33 18.64
C ILE A 3 22.35 -4.89 19.44
N GLY A 4 22.31 -4.66 20.76
CA GLY A 4 21.18 -5.08 21.59
C GLY A 4 19.89 -4.34 21.22
N ARG A 5 19.97 -3.01 21.09
CA ARG A 5 18.85 -2.16 20.66
C ARG A 5 18.36 -2.50 19.26
N LEU A 6 19.29 -2.65 18.30
CA LEU A 6 19.00 -3.07 16.93
C LEU A 6 18.38 -4.46 16.83
N ARG A 7 18.48 -5.31 17.85
CA ARG A 7 17.84 -6.63 17.88
C ARG A 7 16.48 -6.61 18.56
N SER A 8 16.27 -5.76 19.56
CA SER A 8 15.07 -5.77 20.38
C SER A 8 14.00 -4.79 19.92
N ASP A 9 14.40 -3.60 19.48
CA ASP A 9 13.49 -2.48 19.21
C ASP A 9 13.17 -2.40 17.70
N ASP A 10 12.03 -1.82 17.32
CA ASP A 10 11.75 -1.35 15.94
C ASP A 10 12.15 0.12 15.85
N ILE A 11 13.43 0.38 15.56
CA ILE A 11 14.01 1.73 15.66
C ILE A 11 13.39 2.68 14.63
N TYR A 12 12.94 2.15 13.50
CA TYR A 12 12.37 2.93 12.41
C TYR A 12 10.84 2.98 12.43
N ASN A 13 10.18 2.30 13.36
CA ASN A 13 8.71 2.17 13.44
C ASN A 13 8.09 1.76 12.10
N GLN A 14 8.78 0.92 11.33
CA GLN A 14 8.32 0.51 10.00
C GLN A 14 7.36 -0.68 10.06
N VAL A 15 7.33 -1.44 11.17
CA VAL A 15 6.48 -2.63 11.29
C VAL A 15 4.98 -2.30 11.18
N SER A 16 4.54 -1.14 11.65
CA SER A 16 3.14 -0.70 11.51
C SER A 16 2.71 -0.51 10.06
N ALA A 17 3.65 -0.13 9.18
CA ALA A 17 3.39 0.01 7.75
C ALA A 17 3.28 -1.34 7.03
N TYR A 18 3.69 -2.45 7.66
CA TYR A 18 3.68 -3.81 7.10
C TYR A 18 2.96 -4.80 8.04
N PRO A 19 1.62 -4.84 8.04
CA PRO A 19 0.85 -5.64 8.99
C PRO A 19 0.94 -7.15 8.76
N LEU A 20 1.33 -7.59 7.56
CA LEU A 20 1.44 -9.01 7.22
C LEU A 20 2.77 -9.59 7.73
N PRO A 21 2.77 -10.71 8.47
CA PRO A 21 3.99 -11.33 9.00
C PRO A 21 5.02 -11.66 7.91
N GLU A 22 4.55 -11.99 6.70
CA GLU A 22 5.38 -12.30 5.55
C GLU A 22 6.22 -11.11 5.06
N HIS A 23 5.83 -9.88 5.39
CA HIS A 23 6.54 -8.67 5.00
C HIS A 23 7.59 -8.26 6.02
N ARG A 24 7.76 -9.00 7.12
CA ARG A 24 8.66 -8.66 8.23
C ARG A 24 10.09 -8.38 7.76
N SER A 25 10.61 -9.20 6.84
CA SER A 25 11.98 -9.07 6.36
C SER A 25 12.20 -7.78 5.57
N THR A 26 11.18 -7.31 4.85
CA THR A 26 11.18 -6.01 4.16
C THR A 26 11.00 -4.86 5.16
N ALA A 27 10.05 -4.99 6.09
CA ALA A 27 9.78 -3.99 7.12
C ALA A 27 11.00 -3.69 8.00
N LEU A 28 11.83 -4.70 8.27
CA LEU A 28 13.04 -4.58 9.06
C LEU A 28 14.30 -4.36 8.23
N ALA A 29 14.20 -4.19 6.90
CA ALA A 29 15.37 -4.24 6.02
C ALA A 29 16.41 -3.16 6.30
N ASN A 30 15.98 -1.93 6.61
CA ASN A 30 16.88 -0.83 6.97
C ASN A 30 17.62 -1.12 8.28
N GLN A 31 16.89 -1.63 9.28
CA GLN A 31 17.45 -2.04 10.55
C GLN A 31 18.40 -3.24 10.39
N ALA A 32 18.06 -4.19 9.52
CA ALA A 32 18.86 -5.35 9.18
C ALA A 32 20.20 -4.92 8.53
N ALA A 33 20.17 -3.94 7.62
CA ALA A 33 21.37 -3.39 7.00
C ALA A 33 22.29 -2.71 8.02
N MET A 34 21.74 -1.94 8.97
CA MET A 34 22.54 -1.37 10.07
C MET A 34 23.12 -2.46 10.97
N LEU A 35 22.32 -3.47 11.31
CA LEU A 35 22.75 -4.59 12.15
C LEU A 35 23.88 -5.36 11.48
N TYR A 36 23.78 -5.62 10.18
CA TYR A 36 24.86 -6.22 9.37
C TYR A 36 26.17 -5.46 9.53
N VAL A 37 26.17 -4.12 9.35
CA VAL A 37 27.37 -3.29 9.53
C VAL A 37 27.88 -3.34 10.97
N CYS A 38 26.98 -3.22 11.94
CA CYS A 38 27.33 -3.22 13.37
C CYS A 38 27.97 -4.53 13.83
N LEU A 39 27.62 -5.68 13.23
CA LEU A 39 28.18 -6.98 13.60
C LEU A 39 29.68 -7.09 13.37
N TYR A 40 30.24 -6.38 12.38
CA TYR A 40 31.69 -6.36 12.14
C TYR A 40 32.49 -5.66 13.24
N PHE A 41 31.85 -4.79 14.03
CA PHE A 41 32.45 -4.19 15.22
C PHE A 41 32.39 -5.11 16.45
N SER A 42 31.77 -6.28 16.32
CA SER A 42 31.77 -7.32 17.36
C SER A 42 32.01 -8.71 16.75
N PRO A 43 33.22 -8.99 16.21
CA PRO A 43 33.52 -10.22 15.48
C PRO A 43 33.28 -11.51 16.28
N SER A 44 33.35 -11.45 17.61
CA SER A 44 33.02 -12.59 18.48
C SER A 44 31.60 -13.10 18.26
N ILE A 45 30.63 -12.22 17.95
CA ILE A 45 29.25 -12.63 17.64
C ILE A 45 29.23 -13.46 16.35
N LEU A 46 29.90 -12.96 15.31
CA LEU A 46 29.99 -13.61 13.99
C LEU A 46 30.75 -14.95 14.03
N HIS A 47 31.79 -15.07 14.86
CA HIS A 47 32.61 -16.29 14.93
C HIS A 47 32.09 -17.34 15.92
N THR A 48 31.72 -16.95 17.14
CA THR A 48 31.54 -17.91 18.25
C THR A 48 30.12 -17.96 18.81
N GLN A 49 29.30 -16.91 18.68
CA GLN A 49 28.00 -16.83 19.35
C GLN A 49 26.86 -17.38 18.48
N GLN A 50 26.81 -18.70 18.32
CA GLN A 50 25.84 -19.41 17.46
C GLN A 50 24.38 -19.08 17.77
N ALA A 51 23.99 -19.11 19.05
CA ALA A 51 22.60 -18.83 19.45
C ALA A 51 22.16 -17.40 19.08
N LYS A 52 23.05 -16.41 19.28
CA LYS A 52 22.74 -15.02 18.92
C LYS A 52 22.68 -14.81 17.42
N MET A 53 23.59 -15.43 16.65
CA MET A 53 23.55 -15.34 15.19
C MET A 53 22.30 -16.01 14.63
N ARG A 54 21.87 -17.15 15.20
CA ARG A 54 20.62 -17.81 14.81
C ARG A 54 19.42 -16.89 15.02
N GLU A 55 19.28 -16.31 16.20
CA GLU A 55 18.20 -15.35 16.48
C GLU A 55 18.20 -14.15 15.52
N ILE A 56 19.38 -13.62 15.18
CA ILE A 56 19.53 -12.52 14.22
C ILE A 56 19.06 -12.96 12.82
N VAL A 57 19.52 -14.12 12.34
CA VAL A 57 19.15 -14.63 11.01
C VAL A 57 17.65 -14.94 10.94
N ASP A 58 17.10 -15.64 11.93
CA ASP A 58 15.69 -16.00 11.96
C ASP A 58 14.80 -14.74 11.96
N LYS A 59 15.22 -13.66 12.63
CA LYS A 59 14.46 -12.42 12.68
C LYS A 59 14.58 -11.58 11.40
N TYR A 60 15.81 -11.33 10.93
CA TYR A 60 16.11 -10.32 9.91
C TYR A 60 16.38 -10.89 8.51
N PHE A 61 16.85 -12.14 8.43
CA PHE A 61 17.29 -12.79 7.19
C PHE A 61 16.66 -14.17 6.95
N PRO A 62 15.37 -14.43 7.24
CA PRO A 62 14.78 -15.76 7.07
C PRO A 62 14.58 -16.16 5.59
N ASP A 63 14.41 -15.16 4.73
CA ASP A 63 14.10 -15.26 3.30
C ASP A 63 14.98 -14.36 2.41
N ASN A 64 15.90 -13.60 3.02
CA ASN A 64 16.77 -12.65 2.34
C ASN A 64 18.24 -12.93 2.65
N TRP A 65 19.04 -13.21 1.62
CA TRP A 65 20.50 -13.32 1.72
C TRP A 65 21.24 -12.31 0.84
N VAL A 66 20.53 -11.62 -0.05
CA VAL A 66 21.02 -10.43 -0.72
C VAL A 66 20.37 -9.21 -0.09
N ILE A 67 21.18 -8.35 0.52
CA ILE A 67 20.73 -7.13 1.18
C ILE A 67 21.23 -5.90 0.44
N SER A 68 20.60 -4.76 0.71
CA SER A 68 21.07 -3.46 0.25
C SER A 68 21.55 -2.65 1.45
N VAL A 69 22.77 -2.17 1.38
CA VAL A 69 23.40 -1.26 2.34
C VAL A 69 23.59 0.07 1.63
N TYR A 70 23.54 1.18 2.37
CA TYR A 70 23.86 2.57 1.95
C TYR A 70 23.87 2.85 0.43
N MET A 71 22.90 3.64 -0.04
CA MET A 71 22.81 4.08 -1.45
C MET A 71 22.78 2.92 -2.46
N GLY A 72 22.09 1.82 -2.13
CA GLY A 72 21.85 0.73 -3.06
C GLY A 72 23.01 -0.25 -3.27
N ILE A 73 24.05 -0.22 -2.42
CA ILE A 73 25.15 -1.19 -2.48
C ILE A 73 24.63 -2.56 -2.09
N THR A 74 24.60 -3.49 -3.04
CA THR A 74 24.18 -4.87 -2.77
C THR A 74 25.28 -5.67 -2.09
N VAL A 75 24.91 -6.39 -1.03
CA VAL A 75 25.79 -7.31 -0.31
C VAL A 75 25.15 -8.69 -0.29
N ASN A 76 25.92 -9.70 -0.67
CA ASN A 76 25.51 -11.10 -0.53
C ASN A 76 26.07 -11.68 0.76
N LEU A 77 25.18 -12.04 1.67
CA LEU A 77 25.53 -12.56 2.99
C LEU A 77 26.26 -13.91 2.91
N ILE A 78 26.06 -14.69 1.85
CA ILE A 78 26.75 -15.96 1.65
C ILE A 78 28.26 -15.73 1.55
N GLU A 79 28.67 -14.71 0.81
CA GLU A 79 30.08 -14.34 0.63
C GLU A 79 30.59 -13.56 1.85
N ALA A 80 29.85 -12.54 2.26
CA ALA A 80 30.24 -11.65 3.34
C ALA A 80 30.43 -12.39 4.67
N TRP A 81 29.62 -13.43 4.94
CA TRP A 81 29.71 -14.23 6.16
C TRP A 81 30.51 -15.53 6.03
N GLU A 82 31.09 -15.84 4.87
CA GLU A 82 31.88 -17.05 4.64
C GLU A 82 33.00 -17.28 5.68
N PRO A 83 33.80 -16.27 6.10
CA PRO A 83 34.87 -16.48 7.09
C PRO A 83 34.36 -16.61 8.53
N TYR A 84 33.07 -16.41 8.78
CA TYR A 84 32.49 -16.31 10.12
C TYR A 84 31.64 -17.53 10.47
N LYS A 85 32.20 -18.46 11.24
CA LYS A 85 31.59 -19.78 11.53
C LYS A 85 30.15 -19.69 12.05
N ALA A 86 29.87 -18.89 13.09
CA ALA A 86 28.53 -18.81 13.67
C ALA A 86 27.52 -18.16 12.71
N ALA A 87 27.93 -17.13 11.97
CA ALA A 87 27.09 -16.46 10.97
C ALA A 87 26.77 -17.36 9.78
N LYS A 88 27.78 -18.03 9.22
CA LYS A 88 27.64 -19.01 8.14
C LYS A 88 26.71 -20.16 8.53
N THR A 89 26.87 -20.71 9.74
CA THR A 89 25.99 -21.79 10.22
C THR A 89 24.55 -21.32 10.38
N ALA A 90 24.33 -20.11 10.92
CA ALA A 90 22.98 -19.57 11.08
C ALA A 90 22.29 -19.35 9.71
N LEU A 91 23.01 -18.83 8.72
CA LEU A 91 22.48 -18.53 7.39
C LEU A 91 22.10 -19.79 6.58
N ASN A 92 22.64 -20.96 6.90
CA ASN A 92 22.36 -22.18 6.13
C ASN A 92 20.87 -22.56 6.09
N TYR A 93 20.07 -22.21 7.11
CA TYR A 93 18.62 -22.44 7.10
C TYR A 93 17.91 -21.59 6.03
N THR A 94 18.30 -20.32 5.92
CA THR A 94 17.81 -19.41 4.87
C THR A 94 18.15 -19.93 3.47
N LEU A 95 19.33 -20.56 3.33
CA LEU A 95 19.87 -21.06 2.06
C LEU A 95 19.49 -22.51 1.77
N ASP A 96 18.60 -23.10 2.56
CA ASP A 96 18.10 -24.45 2.28
C ASP A 96 17.38 -24.47 0.92
N VAL A 97 17.61 -25.53 0.14
CA VAL A 97 17.07 -25.65 -1.23
C VAL A 97 15.55 -25.56 -1.25
N ALA A 98 14.87 -26.12 -0.22
CA ALA A 98 13.42 -26.05 -0.12
C ALA A 98 12.96 -24.62 0.21
N ASN A 99 13.64 -23.91 1.11
CA ASN A 99 13.31 -22.52 1.43
C ASN A 99 13.53 -21.61 0.22
N VAL A 100 14.68 -21.70 -0.46
CA VAL A 100 14.97 -20.91 -1.66
C VAL A 100 13.90 -21.12 -2.73
N LYS A 101 13.48 -22.38 -2.94
CA LYS A 101 12.41 -22.72 -3.87
C LYS A 101 11.06 -22.15 -3.43
N GLU A 102 10.69 -22.29 -2.17
CA GLU A 102 9.45 -21.77 -1.60
C GLU A 102 9.36 -20.26 -1.81
N GLN A 103 10.40 -19.51 -1.44
CA GLN A 103 10.43 -18.05 -1.61
C GLN A 103 10.36 -17.65 -3.08
N SER A 104 11.13 -18.31 -3.94
CA SER A 104 11.16 -18.02 -5.38
C SER A 104 9.80 -18.28 -6.04
N CYS A 105 9.17 -19.42 -5.74
CA CYS A 105 7.84 -19.76 -6.23
C CYS A 105 6.75 -18.83 -5.69
N ARG A 106 6.84 -18.41 -4.41
CA ARG A 106 5.94 -17.42 -3.81
C ARG A 106 5.95 -16.12 -4.62
N TYR A 107 7.13 -15.56 -4.87
CA TYR A 107 7.23 -14.30 -5.61
C TYR A 107 6.87 -14.44 -7.10
N ALA A 108 7.06 -15.62 -7.71
CA ALA A 108 6.52 -15.88 -9.05
C ALA A 108 4.99 -15.77 -9.08
N ALA A 109 4.31 -16.45 -8.14
CA ALA A 109 2.85 -16.41 -8.03
C ALA A 109 2.33 -15.00 -7.71
N SER A 110 3.04 -14.27 -6.84
CA SER A 110 2.74 -12.87 -6.54
C SER A 110 2.82 -12.00 -7.79
N VAL A 111 3.88 -12.09 -8.58
CA VAL A 111 4.02 -11.29 -9.81
C VAL A 111 2.87 -11.55 -10.79
N ASP A 112 2.50 -12.82 -11.01
CA ASP A 112 1.40 -13.16 -11.92
C ASP A 112 0.07 -12.54 -11.48
N THR A 113 -0.19 -12.57 -10.16
CA THR A 113 -1.40 -12.01 -9.56
C THR A 113 -1.40 -10.48 -9.58
N LEU A 114 -0.31 -9.85 -9.12
CA LEU A 114 -0.20 -8.41 -8.93
C LEU A 114 -0.26 -7.65 -10.25
N ARG A 115 0.32 -8.19 -11.32
CA ARG A 115 0.21 -7.57 -12.66
C ARG A 115 -1.23 -7.37 -13.09
N SER A 116 -2.05 -8.41 -12.94
CA SER A 116 -3.46 -8.35 -13.33
C SER A 116 -4.24 -7.37 -12.45
N GLN A 117 -3.95 -7.34 -11.16
CA GLN A 117 -4.59 -6.44 -10.21
C GLN A 117 -4.23 -4.97 -10.46
N VAL A 118 -2.93 -4.64 -10.58
CA VAL A 118 -2.47 -3.27 -10.80
C VAL A 118 -2.99 -2.73 -12.14
N LEU A 119 -2.93 -3.54 -13.21
CA LEU A 119 -3.50 -3.13 -14.51
C LEU A 119 -5.00 -2.87 -14.44
N GLN A 120 -5.75 -3.63 -13.63
CA GLN A 120 -7.17 -3.36 -13.42
C GLN A 120 -7.39 -2.04 -12.67
N LEU A 121 -6.60 -1.77 -11.63
CA LEU A 121 -6.66 -0.53 -10.85
C LEU A 121 -6.31 0.69 -11.72
N LEU A 122 -5.37 0.54 -12.65
CA LEU A 122 -4.94 1.58 -13.57
C LEU A 122 -5.88 1.80 -14.77
N LYS A 123 -6.94 1.00 -14.92
CA LYS A 123 -7.94 1.25 -15.96
C LYS A 123 -8.58 2.62 -15.75
N GLU A 124 -8.71 3.38 -16.82
CA GLU A 124 -9.31 4.70 -16.80
C GLU A 124 -10.69 4.68 -16.14
N GLY A 125 -10.92 5.62 -15.21
CA GLY A 125 -12.18 5.74 -14.47
C GLY A 125 -12.39 4.69 -13.37
N PHE A 126 -11.47 3.73 -13.17
CA PHE A 126 -11.58 2.76 -12.07
C PHE A 126 -11.31 3.40 -10.71
N LEU A 127 -10.14 4.04 -10.55
CA LEU A 127 -9.81 4.77 -9.33
C LEU A 127 -10.58 6.10 -9.29
N ARG A 128 -11.64 6.10 -8.48
CA ARG A 128 -12.46 7.28 -8.15
C ARG A 128 -12.43 7.50 -6.64
N GLU A 129 -12.62 8.74 -6.21
CA GLU A 129 -12.59 9.14 -4.80
C GLU A 129 -13.38 8.18 -3.89
N GLU A 130 -14.62 7.88 -4.26
CA GLU A 130 -15.49 6.97 -3.50
C GLU A 130 -14.91 5.55 -3.38
N ILE A 131 -14.41 5.00 -4.50
CA ILE A 131 -13.82 3.66 -4.53
C ILE A 131 -12.56 3.61 -3.67
N VAL A 132 -11.74 4.66 -3.73
CA VAL A 132 -10.51 4.76 -2.93
C VAL A 132 -10.84 4.77 -1.45
N LEU A 133 -11.78 5.62 -1.02
CA LEU A 133 -12.18 5.75 0.39
C LEU A 133 -12.79 4.46 0.95
N ASP A 134 -13.56 3.73 0.13
CA ASP A 134 -14.19 2.48 0.54
C ASP A 134 -13.19 1.29 0.56
N ASN A 135 -12.05 1.40 -0.12
CA ASN A 135 -11.12 0.27 -0.33
C ASN A 135 -9.68 0.54 0.14
N ILE A 136 -9.44 1.53 1.02
CA ILE A 136 -8.10 1.91 1.50
C ILE A 136 -7.25 0.69 1.93
N PRO A 137 -7.74 -0.24 2.78
CA PRO A 137 -6.92 -1.36 3.24
C PRO A 137 -6.48 -2.27 2.08
N LYS A 138 -7.39 -2.51 1.13
CA LYS A 138 -7.13 -3.36 -0.04
C LYS A 138 -6.11 -2.72 -0.99
N LEU A 139 -6.23 -1.43 -1.24
CA LEU A 139 -5.30 -0.68 -2.09
C LEU A 139 -3.89 -0.63 -1.48
N LEU A 140 -3.80 -0.36 -0.18
CA LEU A 140 -2.51 -0.37 0.53
C LEU A 140 -1.87 -1.76 0.57
N ASN A 141 -2.66 -2.82 0.73
CA ASN A 141 -2.13 -4.19 0.66
C ASN A 141 -1.57 -4.50 -0.72
N CYS A 142 -2.28 -4.14 -1.80
CA CYS A 142 -1.77 -4.30 -3.16
C CYS A 142 -0.43 -3.55 -3.36
N LEU A 143 -0.32 -2.30 -2.88
CA LEU A 143 0.95 -1.55 -2.94
C LEU A 143 2.08 -2.22 -2.15
N ARG A 144 1.79 -2.77 -0.97
CA ARG A 144 2.78 -3.51 -0.16
C ARG A 144 3.25 -4.76 -0.89
N ASP A 145 2.33 -5.58 -1.37
CA ASP A 145 2.64 -6.82 -2.06
C ASP A 145 3.49 -6.56 -3.32
N CYS A 146 3.17 -5.49 -4.06
CA CYS A 146 3.97 -5.01 -5.19
C CYS A 146 5.39 -4.65 -4.76
N ASN A 147 5.55 -3.71 -3.83
CA ASN A 147 6.87 -3.23 -3.44
C ASN A 147 7.74 -4.30 -2.76
N VAL A 148 7.14 -5.17 -1.94
CA VAL A 148 7.84 -6.32 -1.32
C VAL A 148 8.32 -7.30 -2.39
N SER A 149 7.46 -7.65 -3.35
CA SER A 149 7.80 -8.58 -4.45
C SER A 149 8.88 -8.01 -5.36
N ILE A 150 8.74 -6.74 -5.74
CA ILE A 150 9.72 -6.03 -6.57
C ILE A 150 11.07 -5.98 -5.85
N ARG A 151 11.09 -5.61 -4.57
CA ARG A 151 12.32 -5.56 -3.76
C ARG A 151 13.04 -6.89 -3.74
N TRP A 152 12.34 -7.96 -3.38
CA TRP A 152 12.94 -9.28 -3.25
C TRP A 152 13.53 -9.73 -4.59
N LEU A 153 12.76 -9.63 -5.67
CA LEU A 153 13.19 -10.05 -7.01
C LEU A 153 14.35 -9.20 -7.52
N MET A 154 14.31 -7.87 -7.34
CA MET A 154 15.40 -7.00 -7.79
C MET A 154 16.72 -7.32 -7.09
N LEU A 155 16.71 -7.57 -5.78
CA LEU A 155 17.90 -7.92 -5.01
C LEU A 155 18.41 -9.32 -5.37
N HIS A 156 17.55 -10.34 -5.34
CA HIS A 156 17.98 -11.73 -5.50
C HIS A 156 18.32 -12.12 -6.94
N THR A 157 17.95 -11.29 -7.93
CA THR A 157 18.33 -11.45 -9.34
C THR A 157 19.40 -10.48 -9.82
N ALA A 158 19.88 -9.57 -8.95
CA ALA A 158 20.91 -8.61 -9.28
C ALA A 158 22.24 -9.30 -9.61
N GLU A 159 22.77 -9.08 -10.81
CA GLU A 159 24.07 -9.66 -11.20
C GLU A 159 25.21 -9.17 -10.32
N SER A 160 25.14 -7.93 -9.85
CA SER A 160 26.13 -7.31 -8.96
C SER A 160 26.25 -7.98 -7.60
N ALA A 161 25.25 -8.77 -7.20
CA ALA A 161 25.21 -9.43 -5.91
C ALA A 161 25.83 -10.84 -5.94
N TYR A 162 26.28 -11.33 -7.10
CA TYR A 162 26.82 -12.70 -7.20
C TYR A 162 28.15 -12.68 -7.95
N ASP A 163 29.22 -13.10 -7.28
CA ASP A 163 30.50 -13.37 -7.95
C ASP A 163 30.32 -14.55 -8.93
N PRO A 164 30.50 -14.32 -10.25
CA PRO A 164 30.36 -15.38 -11.24
C PRO A 164 31.36 -16.51 -11.03
N ASN A 165 32.52 -16.27 -10.39
CA ASN A 165 33.54 -17.30 -10.17
C ASN A 165 33.18 -18.27 -9.03
N ASN A 166 32.22 -17.91 -8.17
CA ASN A 166 31.79 -18.74 -7.06
C ASN A 166 30.65 -19.70 -7.48
N LYS A 167 30.97 -21.00 -7.56
CA LYS A 167 30.03 -22.05 -7.99
C LYS A 167 28.77 -22.11 -7.12
N ARG A 168 28.87 -21.94 -5.80
CA ARG A 168 27.72 -22.00 -4.88
C ARG A 168 26.77 -20.83 -5.10
N LEU A 169 27.32 -19.62 -5.25
CA LEU A 169 26.55 -18.42 -5.54
C LEU A 169 25.80 -18.53 -6.86
N ARG A 170 26.49 -19.05 -7.89
CA ARG A 170 25.89 -19.30 -9.21
C ARG A 170 24.72 -20.27 -9.12
N GLN A 171 24.88 -21.41 -8.44
CA GLN A 171 23.82 -22.40 -8.28
C GLN A 171 22.57 -21.83 -7.59
N ILE A 172 22.75 -21.06 -6.52
CA ILE A 172 21.62 -20.43 -5.81
C ILE A 172 20.94 -19.39 -6.71
N LYS A 173 21.71 -18.57 -7.43
CA LYS A 173 21.16 -17.61 -8.39
C LYS A 173 20.37 -18.30 -9.50
N ASP A 174 20.94 -19.35 -10.09
CA ASP A 174 20.29 -20.11 -11.16
C ASP A 174 18.98 -20.75 -10.66
N GLN A 175 18.97 -21.26 -9.42
CA GLN A 175 17.76 -21.75 -8.78
C GLN A 175 16.70 -20.65 -8.63
N VAL A 176 17.08 -19.48 -8.08
CA VAL A 176 16.17 -18.34 -7.94
C VAL A 176 15.57 -17.96 -9.30
N LEU A 177 16.40 -17.81 -10.34
CA LEU A 177 15.94 -17.43 -11.67
C LEU A 177 14.96 -18.45 -12.26
N ALA A 178 15.23 -19.75 -12.07
CA ALA A 178 14.38 -20.83 -12.57
C ALA A 178 13.06 -20.92 -11.79
N ASP A 179 13.12 -21.04 -10.46
CA ASP A 179 11.96 -21.25 -9.59
C ASP A 179 11.07 -20.00 -9.53
N SER A 180 11.64 -18.80 -9.69
CA SER A 180 10.87 -17.55 -9.75
C SER A 180 10.34 -17.23 -11.14
N LYS A 181 10.62 -18.08 -12.14
CA LYS A 181 10.31 -17.85 -13.57
C LYS A 181 10.71 -16.43 -14.03
N TYR A 182 11.90 -15.99 -13.62
CA TYR A 182 12.30 -14.61 -13.75
C TYR A 182 12.24 -14.09 -15.19
N ASN A 183 11.62 -12.93 -15.37
CA ASN A 183 11.62 -12.20 -16.62
C ASN A 183 11.83 -10.71 -16.33
N SER A 184 12.95 -10.17 -16.81
CA SER A 184 13.35 -8.78 -16.55
C SER A 184 12.36 -7.76 -17.09
N LYS A 185 11.74 -8.02 -18.25
CA LYS A 185 10.74 -7.13 -18.86
C LYS A 185 9.46 -7.12 -18.03
N ILE A 186 9.03 -8.27 -17.55
CA ILE A 186 7.84 -8.41 -16.70
C ILE A 186 8.04 -7.68 -15.37
N LEU A 187 9.19 -7.88 -14.71
CA LEU A 187 9.50 -7.19 -13.46
C LEU A 187 9.58 -5.67 -13.65
N PHE A 188 10.20 -5.22 -14.75
CA PHE A 188 10.30 -3.80 -15.06
C PHE A 188 8.92 -3.19 -15.34
N GLN A 189 8.06 -3.89 -16.07
CA GLN A 189 6.68 -3.44 -16.29
C GLN A 189 5.91 -3.34 -14.97
N LEU A 190 6.00 -4.36 -14.11
CA LEU A 190 5.36 -4.32 -12.79
C LEU A 190 5.88 -3.14 -11.94
N LEU A 191 7.17 -2.82 -12.00
CA LEU A 191 7.73 -1.64 -11.34
C LEU A 191 7.11 -0.34 -11.86
N LEU A 192 7.00 -0.17 -13.18
CA LEU A 192 6.39 1.01 -13.79
C LEU A 192 4.91 1.14 -13.46
N ASP A 193 4.15 0.05 -13.59
CA ASP A 193 2.72 0.02 -13.26
C ASP A 193 2.50 0.33 -11.77
N THR A 194 3.35 -0.23 -10.89
CA THR A 194 3.32 0.05 -9.45
C THR A 194 3.62 1.52 -9.15
N ALA A 195 4.63 2.11 -9.79
CA ALA A 195 4.98 3.51 -9.63
C ALA A 195 3.86 4.44 -10.10
N GLN A 196 3.21 4.12 -11.23
CA GLN A 196 2.05 4.85 -11.71
C GLN A 196 0.88 4.74 -10.73
N PHE A 197 0.59 3.54 -10.23
CA PHE A 197 -0.48 3.32 -9.26
C PHE A 197 -0.24 4.10 -7.97
N GLU A 198 0.98 4.05 -7.43
CA GLU A 198 1.39 4.81 -6.25
C GLU A 198 1.21 6.32 -6.48
N PHE A 199 1.68 6.84 -7.62
CA PHE A 199 1.54 8.25 -7.96
C PHE A 199 0.08 8.69 -8.01
N VAL A 200 -0.76 7.99 -8.77
CA VAL A 200 -2.18 8.30 -8.91
C VAL A 200 -2.88 8.29 -7.55
N LEU A 201 -2.66 7.24 -6.75
CA LEU A 201 -3.27 7.11 -5.44
C LEU A 201 -2.80 8.24 -4.49
N LYS A 202 -1.51 8.59 -4.54
CA LYS A 202 -0.92 9.64 -3.70
C LYS A 202 -1.50 11.02 -4.03
N GLU A 203 -1.62 11.35 -5.31
CA GLU A 203 -2.22 12.62 -5.74
C GLU A 203 -3.69 12.70 -5.36
N MET A 204 -4.46 11.61 -5.51
CA MET A 204 -5.85 11.57 -5.05
C MET A 204 -5.96 11.82 -3.54
N PHE A 205 -5.12 11.18 -2.72
CA PHE A 205 -5.13 11.39 -1.26
C PHE A 205 -4.71 12.79 -0.85
N LYS A 206 -3.70 13.37 -1.51
CA LYS A 206 -3.30 14.77 -1.27
C LYS A 206 -4.44 15.72 -1.57
N GLN A 207 -5.09 15.57 -2.72
CA GLN A 207 -6.23 16.41 -3.10
C GLN A 207 -7.38 16.25 -2.09
N MET A 208 -7.74 15.01 -1.74
CA MET A 208 -8.76 14.72 -0.75
C MET A 208 -8.47 15.33 0.63
N LEU A 209 -7.20 15.37 1.07
CA LEU A 209 -6.80 16.00 2.32
C LEU A 209 -6.93 17.52 2.27
N VAL A 210 -6.52 18.15 1.16
CA VAL A 210 -6.63 19.60 0.96
C VAL A 210 -8.10 20.05 0.93
N GLU A 211 -8.95 19.30 0.24
CA GLU A 211 -10.37 19.62 0.08
C GLU A 211 -11.24 19.12 1.25
N LYS A 212 -10.65 18.41 2.22
CA LYS A 212 -11.35 17.65 3.27
C LYS A 212 -12.38 18.50 4.03
N GLN A 213 -11.96 19.63 4.56
CA GLN A 213 -12.84 20.50 5.36
C GLN A 213 -13.91 21.17 4.48
N LEU A 214 -13.52 21.67 3.31
CA LEU A 214 -14.43 22.34 2.38
C LEU A 214 -15.56 21.41 1.91
N LYS A 215 -15.22 20.18 1.49
CA LYS A 215 -16.21 19.17 1.09
C LYS A 215 -17.13 18.79 2.25
N TRP A 216 -16.58 18.58 3.43
CA TRP A 216 -17.37 18.22 4.61
C TRP A 216 -18.41 19.30 4.97
N GLU A 217 -18.00 20.57 4.99
CA GLU A 217 -18.90 21.71 5.22
C GLU A 217 -19.94 21.85 4.11
N SER A 218 -19.56 21.62 2.85
CA SER A 218 -20.50 21.61 1.73
C SER A 218 -21.58 20.53 1.89
N TYR A 219 -21.20 19.31 2.29
CA TYR A 219 -22.17 18.22 2.52
C TYR A 219 -23.05 18.49 3.73
N LYS A 220 -22.51 19.08 4.80
CA LYS A 220 -23.30 19.52 5.96
C LYS A 220 -24.38 20.51 5.53
N LYS A 221 -23.99 21.53 4.76
CA LYS A 221 -24.89 22.57 4.25
C LYS A 221 -25.99 21.96 3.38
N GLU A 222 -25.64 21.20 2.35
CA GLU A 222 -26.61 20.56 1.45
C GLU A 222 -27.57 19.64 2.23
N GLY A 223 -27.05 18.83 3.17
CA GLY A 223 -27.87 17.97 4.03
C GLY A 223 -28.86 18.76 4.90
N SER A 224 -28.43 19.87 5.51
CA SER A 224 -29.31 20.73 6.32
C SER A 224 -30.36 21.46 5.47
N GLU A 225 -29.98 21.98 4.30
CA GLU A 225 -30.89 22.71 3.40
C GLU A 225 -31.99 21.79 2.89
N ARG A 226 -31.67 20.54 2.52
CA ARG A 226 -32.66 19.52 2.11
C ARG A 226 -33.67 19.21 3.21
N MET A 227 -33.24 19.16 4.46
CA MET A 227 -34.14 18.96 5.60
C MET A 227 -35.01 20.17 5.89
N THR A 228 -34.45 21.39 5.76
CA THR A 228 -35.23 22.63 5.86
C THR A 228 -36.29 22.73 4.77
N GLU A 229 -35.95 22.38 3.52
CA GLU A 229 -36.90 22.33 2.41
C GLU A 229 -38.03 21.33 2.68
N LEU A 230 -37.72 20.12 3.15
CA LEU A 230 -38.76 19.16 3.54
C LEU A 230 -39.67 19.71 4.65
N ALA A 231 -39.13 20.41 5.64
CA ALA A 231 -39.94 21.03 6.66
C ALA A 231 -40.89 22.11 6.10
N GLU A 232 -40.43 22.92 5.13
CA GLU A 232 -41.28 23.90 4.45
C GLU A 232 -42.40 23.24 3.64
N VAL A 233 -42.14 22.08 3.04
CA VAL A 233 -43.13 21.30 2.31
C VAL A 233 -44.24 20.81 3.25
N PHE A 234 -43.88 20.20 4.38
CA PHE A 234 -44.86 19.76 5.38
C PHE A 234 -45.53 20.91 6.14
N SER A 235 -44.99 22.13 6.07
CA SER A 235 -45.65 23.33 6.61
C SER A 235 -46.80 23.85 5.74
N GLY A 236 -46.86 23.45 4.47
CA GLY A 236 -47.81 23.94 3.48
C GLY A 236 -47.38 25.23 2.75
N VAL A 237 -46.20 25.77 3.04
CA VAL A 237 -45.67 26.99 2.40
C VAL A 237 -45.18 26.71 0.97
N LYS A 238 -44.54 25.55 0.75
CA LYS A 238 -44.13 25.07 -0.58
C LYS A 238 -44.99 23.86 -0.97
N PRO A 239 -46.07 24.03 -1.73
CA PRO A 239 -46.95 22.92 -2.06
C PRO A 239 -46.22 21.95 -2.99
N LEU A 240 -45.91 20.76 -2.49
CA LEU A 240 -45.66 19.60 -3.34
C LEU A 240 -46.98 18.89 -3.62
N THR A 241 -47.13 18.40 -4.84
CA THR A 241 -48.28 17.60 -5.25
C THR A 241 -48.45 16.41 -4.31
N ARG A 242 -49.64 16.29 -3.69
CA ARG A 242 -50.04 15.17 -2.81
C ARG A 242 -49.28 15.07 -1.47
N VAL A 243 -48.72 16.17 -0.95
CA VAL A 243 -48.26 16.23 0.45
C VAL A 243 -49.22 17.08 1.27
N GLU A 244 -49.81 16.49 2.31
CA GLU A 244 -50.64 17.22 3.26
C GLU A 244 -49.78 17.90 4.33
N LYS A 245 -50.27 19.03 4.85
CA LYS A 245 -49.63 19.73 5.95
C LYS A 245 -49.55 18.80 7.17
N ASN A 246 -48.36 18.68 7.77
CA ASN A 246 -48.14 17.88 8.96
C ASN A 246 -47.16 18.60 9.90
N GLU A 247 -47.69 19.16 10.99
CA GLU A 247 -46.91 19.98 11.93
C GLU A 247 -45.87 19.16 12.71
N ASN A 248 -46.13 17.87 12.96
CA ASN A 248 -45.19 16.98 13.64
C ASN A 248 -43.98 16.70 12.75
N LEU A 249 -44.21 16.34 11.48
CA LEU A 249 -43.13 16.11 10.52
C LEU A 249 -42.36 17.39 10.21
N GLN A 250 -43.05 18.53 10.08
CA GLN A 250 -42.41 19.84 9.95
C GLN A 250 -41.43 20.11 11.10
N ALA A 251 -41.88 19.95 12.35
CA ALA A 251 -41.04 20.18 13.52
C ALA A 251 -39.86 19.20 13.57
N TRP A 252 -40.11 17.93 13.23
CA TRP A 252 -39.08 16.90 13.19
C TRP A 252 -37.98 17.20 12.15
N PHE A 253 -38.35 17.52 10.91
CA PHE A 253 -37.38 17.86 9.86
C PHE A 253 -36.57 19.13 10.19
N ARG A 254 -37.18 20.13 10.84
CA ARG A 254 -36.44 21.32 11.34
C ARG A 254 -35.42 20.94 12.40
N GLU A 255 -35.79 20.05 13.31
CA GLU A 255 -34.88 19.60 14.36
C GLU A 255 -33.72 18.78 13.78
N ILE A 256 -33.98 17.88 12.82
CA ILE A 256 -32.91 17.17 12.11
C ILE A 256 -31.99 18.13 11.37
N SER A 257 -32.53 19.13 10.67
CA SER A 257 -31.73 20.17 10.00
C SER A 257 -30.78 20.87 10.99
N LYS A 258 -31.30 21.33 12.12
CA LYS A 258 -30.52 21.96 13.20
C LYS A 258 -29.46 21.01 13.77
N GLN A 259 -29.78 19.73 13.91
CA GLN A 259 -28.82 18.74 14.39
C GLN A 259 -27.68 18.50 13.39
N ILE A 260 -27.97 18.47 12.08
CA ILE A 260 -26.94 18.40 11.03
C ILE A 260 -26.06 19.65 11.08
N GLU A 261 -26.65 20.83 11.18
CA GLU A 261 -25.93 22.11 11.21
C GLU A 261 -25.04 22.26 12.45
N SER A 262 -25.44 21.65 13.57
CA SER A 262 -24.66 21.59 14.81
C SER A 262 -23.46 20.64 14.78
N LEU A 263 -23.28 19.85 13.72
CA LEU A 263 -22.13 18.96 13.60
C LEU A 263 -20.84 19.80 13.50
N ASN A 264 -19.83 19.42 14.28
CA ASN A 264 -18.55 20.11 14.34
C ASN A 264 -17.45 19.26 13.70
N TYR A 265 -16.74 19.84 12.73
CA TYR A 265 -15.60 19.18 12.07
C TYR A 265 -14.45 18.85 13.04
N GLU A 266 -14.19 19.73 14.01
CA GLU A 266 -13.07 19.58 14.97
C GLU A 266 -13.25 18.39 15.91
N ASP A 267 -14.50 18.00 16.20
CA ASP A 267 -14.81 16.81 16.99
C ASP A 267 -15.25 15.66 16.08
N ALA A 268 -14.30 15.12 15.32
CA ALA A 268 -14.56 14.09 14.32
C ALA A 268 -15.25 12.83 14.89
N THR A 269 -14.93 12.48 16.14
CA THR A 269 -15.48 11.27 16.78
C THR A 269 -16.92 11.47 17.23
N ALA A 270 -17.25 12.61 17.84
CA ALA A 270 -18.63 12.91 18.21
C ALA A 270 -19.48 13.18 16.96
N ALA A 271 -18.96 13.95 16.00
CA ALA A 271 -19.64 14.23 14.74
C ALA A 271 -19.95 12.93 13.99
N GLY A 272 -18.97 12.03 13.83
CA GLY A 272 -19.18 10.74 13.17
C GLY A 272 -20.29 9.90 13.82
N ARG A 273 -20.30 9.79 15.16
CA ARG A 273 -21.34 9.06 15.90
C ARG A 273 -22.73 9.68 15.74
N LYS A 274 -22.82 11.01 15.84
CA LYS A 274 -24.08 11.74 15.67
C LYS A 274 -24.61 11.63 14.23
N THR A 275 -23.74 11.70 13.23
CA THR A 275 -24.12 11.49 11.82
C THR A 275 -24.71 10.10 11.58
N VAL A 276 -24.15 9.04 12.19
CA VAL A 276 -24.73 7.69 12.09
C VAL A 276 -26.13 7.63 12.71
N GLN A 277 -26.34 8.26 13.87
CA GLN A 277 -27.67 8.33 14.50
C GLN A 277 -28.68 9.08 13.62
N LEU A 278 -28.28 10.18 12.98
CA LEU A 278 -29.12 10.94 12.06
C LEU A 278 -29.50 10.12 10.81
N ILE A 279 -28.55 9.36 10.25
CA ILE A 279 -28.82 8.46 9.12
C ILE A 279 -29.88 7.42 9.52
N GLN A 280 -29.73 6.80 10.70
CA GLN A 280 -30.67 5.81 11.21
C GLN A 280 -32.07 6.41 11.40
N ALA A 281 -32.17 7.60 12.01
CA ALA A 281 -33.42 8.30 12.20
C ALA A 281 -34.13 8.63 10.86
N LEU A 282 -33.36 8.96 9.82
CA LEU A 282 -33.90 9.21 8.46
C LEU A 282 -34.37 7.94 7.75
N VAL A 283 -33.84 6.76 8.11
CA VAL A 283 -34.37 5.48 7.61
C VAL A 283 -35.69 5.16 8.32
N GLU A 284 -35.72 5.26 9.65
CA GLU A 284 -36.90 4.97 10.45
C GLU A 284 -38.09 5.88 10.08
N VAL A 285 -37.88 7.19 9.91
CA VAL A 285 -38.97 8.10 9.55
C VAL A 285 -39.59 7.77 8.19
N GLN A 286 -38.79 7.22 7.26
CA GLN A 286 -39.25 6.83 5.93
C GLN A 286 -40.22 5.63 6.03
N GLU A 287 -39.91 4.67 6.89
CA GLU A 287 -40.69 3.45 7.10
C GLU A 287 -41.96 3.71 7.93
N PHE A 288 -41.85 4.44 9.05
CA PHE A 288 -42.98 4.62 9.99
C PHE A 288 -44.11 5.51 9.47
N HIS A 289 -43.81 6.46 8.57
CA HIS A 289 -44.78 7.44 8.09
C HIS A 289 -45.30 7.16 6.66
N GLN A 290 -45.00 5.99 6.08
CA GLN A 290 -45.39 5.63 4.71
C GLN A 290 -44.98 6.70 3.67
N LEU A 291 -43.87 7.40 3.93
CA LEU A 291 -43.34 8.47 3.06
C LEU A 291 -42.83 7.92 1.72
N GLU A 292 -42.71 6.59 1.62
CA GLU A 292 -42.48 5.83 0.39
C GLU A 292 -43.46 6.16 -0.74
N SER A 293 -44.66 6.60 -0.40
CA SER A 293 -45.70 6.99 -1.36
C SER A 293 -45.37 8.27 -2.14
N ASN A 294 -44.46 9.11 -1.63
CA ASN A 294 -44.03 10.34 -2.30
C ASN A 294 -42.58 10.24 -2.75
N LEU A 295 -42.41 10.06 -4.07
CA LEU A 295 -41.09 9.91 -4.71
C LEU A 295 -40.15 11.08 -4.41
N GLN A 296 -40.68 12.31 -4.35
CA GLN A 296 -39.85 13.49 -4.14
C GLN A 296 -39.35 13.53 -2.69
N VAL A 297 -40.22 13.25 -1.70
CA VAL A 297 -39.79 13.14 -0.29
C VAL A 297 -38.75 12.02 -0.11
N CYS A 298 -38.96 10.87 -0.75
CA CYS A 298 -37.98 9.78 -0.76
C CYS A 298 -36.63 10.21 -1.32
N GLN A 299 -36.63 10.99 -2.40
CA GLN A 299 -35.40 11.51 -3.01
C GLN A 299 -34.66 12.44 -2.03
N PHE A 300 -35.35 13.39 -1.41
CA PHE A 300 -34.75 14.29 -0.41
C PHE A 300 -34.13 13.54 0.78
N LEU A 301 -34.82 12.52 1.28
CA LEU A 301 -34.32 11.65 2.34
C LEU A 301 -33.08 10.87 1.88
N ALA A 302 -33.12 10.30 0.67
CA ALA A 302 -32.01 9.56 0.09
C ALA A 302 -30.77 10.44 -0.13
N ASP A 303 -30.95 11.65 -0.68
CA ASP A 303 -29.87 12.60 -0.91
C ASP A 303 -29.25 13.09 0.42
N THR A 304 -30.08 13.35 1.43
CA THR A 304 -29.58 13.73 2.75
C THR A 304 -28.76 12.61 3.37
N ARG A 305 -29.24 11.37 3.34
CA ARG A 305 -28.45 10.21 3.79
C ARG A 305 -27.14 10.09 3.01
N LYS A 306 -27.16 10.30 1.69
CA LYS A 306 -25.96 10.29 0.85
C LYS A 306 -24.95 11.35 1.32
N PHE A 307 -25.37 12.59 1.56
CA PHE A 307 -24.50 13.65 2.08
C PHE A 307 -23.92 13.29 3.46
N LEU A 308 -24.74 12.77 4.38
CA LEU A 308 -24.29 12.32 5.69
C LEU A 308 -23.28 11.17 5.61
N HIS A 309 -23.47 10.20 4.71
CA HIS A 309 -22.48 9.16 4.45
C HIS A 309 -21.17 9.73 3.90
N GLN A 310 -21.23 10.71 2.98
CA GLN A 310 -20.02 11.36 2.47
C GLN A 310 -19.31 12.16 3.57
N MET A 311 -20.02 12.82 4.48
CA MET A 311 -19.42 13.46 5.65
C MET A 311 -18.61 12.48 6.52
N ILE A 312 -19.13 11.28 6.76
CA ILE A 312 -18.41 10.23 7.51
C ILE A 312 -17.16 9.77 6.75
N ARG A 313 -17.26 9.58 5.43
CA ARG A 313 -16.10 9.19 4.61
C ARG A 313 -15.03 10.27 4.62
N THR A 314 -15.41 11.52 4.36
CA THR A 314 -14.48 12.66 4.28
C THR A 314 -13.77 12.89 5.60
N ILE A 315 -14.46 12.84 6.75
CA ILE A 315 -13.83 13.13 8.04
C ILE A 315 -12.79 12.06 8.44
N ASN A 316 -12.97 10.83 7.97
CA ASN A 316 -12.09 9.68 8.25
C ASN A 316 -10.83 9.62 7.38
N ILE A 317 -10.63 10.55 6.45
CA ILE A 317 -9.40 10.64 5.66
C ILE A 317 -8.24 11.02 6.60
N LYS A 318 -7.19 10.18 6.65
CA LYS A 318 -6.03 10.35 7.53
C LYS A 318 -4.75 10.53 6.73
N GLU A 319 -3.88 11.43 7.20
CA GLU A 319 -2.53 11.63 6.65
C GLU A 319 -1.64 10.39 6.80
N GLU A 320 -1.89 9.55 7.80
CA GLU A 320 -1.19 8.27 8.04
C GLU A 320 -1.17 7.35 6.81
N VAL A 321 -2.19 7.44 5.94
CA VAL A 321 -2.22 6.70 4.67
C VAL A 321 -1.07 7.14 3.75
N LEU A 322 -0.81 8.44 3.64
CA LEU A 322 0.30 8.98 2.84
C LEU A 322 1.66 8.60 3.43
N ILE A 323 1.78 8.62 4.77
CA ILE A 323 2.99 8.18 5.46
C ILE A 323 3.27 6.70 5.15
N THR A 324 2.24 5.86 5.22
CA THR A 324 2.34 4.44 4.88
C THR A 324 2.79 4.24 3.44
N MET A 325 2.19 4.95 2.48
CA MET A 325 2.60 4.88 1.08
C MET A 325 4.06 5.28 0.88
N GLN A 326 4.52 6.34 1.56
CA GLN A 326 5.90 6.80 1.49
C GLN A 326 6.91 5.78 2.04
N ILE A 327 6.55 5.07 3.12
CA ILE A 327 7.41 4.01 3.69
C ILE A 327 7.45 2.80 2.74
N VAL A 328 6.29 2.39 2.23
CA VAL A 328 6.17 1.19 1.39
C VAL A 328 6.78 1.37 0.01
N GLY A 329 6.71 2.57 -0.57
CA GLY A 329 7.26 2.94 -1.87
C GLY A 329 8.76 3.27 -1.86
N ASP A 330 9.48 3.00 -0.77
CA ASP A 330 10.93 3.28 -0.69
C ASP A 330 11.73 2.37 -1.64
N LEU A 331 12.22 2.98 -2.73
CA LEU A 331 13.03 2.34 -3.76
C LEU A 331 14.54 2.57 -3.56
N SER A 332 14.97 3.12 -2.42
CA SER A 332 16.38 3.45 -2.14
C SER A 332 17.35 2.27 -2.33
N TYR A 333 16.88 1.05 -2.10
CA TYR A 333 17.66 -0.19 -2.26
C TYR A 333 18.08 -0.47 -3.71
N ALA A 334 17.35 0.08 -4.68
CA ALA A 334 17.52 -0.21 -6.10
C ALA A 334 18.40 0.81 -6.83
N TRP A 335 18.93 1.82 -6.13
CA TRP A 335 19.69 2.93 -6.72
C TRP A 335 20.75 2.45 -7.73
N GLN A 336 21.64 1.53 -7.33
CA GLN A 336 22.67 0.98 -8.23
C GLN A 336 22.16 -0.09 -9.21
N LEU A 337 20.99 -0.67 -8.92
CA LEU A 337 20.40 -1.75 -9.73
C LEU A 337 19.73 -1.21 -10.99
N ILE A 338 19.11 -0.05 -10.89
CA ILE A 338 18.39 0.60 -11.99
C ILE A 338 19.39 1.14 -13.03
N ASP A 339 20.44 1.84 -12.59
CA ASP A 339 21.48 2.39 -13.46
C ASP A 339 22.14 1.32 -14.34
N ARG A 340 22.41 0.13 -13.77
CA ARG A 340 23.05 -0.98 -14.49
C ARG A 340 22.10 -1.67 -15.48
N LYS A 341 20.80 -1.75 -15.16
CA LYS A 341 19.80 -2.35 -16.07
C LYS A 341 19.48 -1.45 -17.26
N HIS A 342 19.53 -0.12 -17.12
CA HIS A 342 19.37 0.80 -18.25
C HIS A 342 20.43 0.59 -19.34
N VAL A 343 21.68 0.28 -18.96
CA VAL A 343 22.76 0.00 -19.93
C VAL A 343 22.47 -1.28 -20.74
N HIS A 344 21.90 -2.31 -20.11
CA HIS A 344 21.59 -3.59 -20.78
C HIS A 344 20.36 -3.52 -21.70
N VAL A 345 19.31 -2.79 -21.31
CA VAL A 345 18.11 -2.60 -22.15
C VAL A 345 18.43 -1.74 -23.38
N SER A 346 19.24 -0.69 -23.23
CA SER A 346 19.71 0.13 -24.35
C SER A 346 20.67 -0.62 -25.28
N GLY A 347 21.50 -1.52 -24.74
CA GLY A 347 22.42 -2.35 -25.51
C GLY A 347 21.73 -3.43 -26.38
N GLN A 348 20.63 -4.01 -25.90
CA GLN A 348 19.86 -4.99 -26.68
C GLN A 348 19.05 -4.33 -27.82
N ASN A 349 18.57 -3.10 -27.63
CA ASN A 349 17.87 -2.37 -28.69
C ASN A 349 18.80 -1.95 -29.84
N HIS A 350 20.10 -1.76 -29.61
CA HIS A 350 21.07 -1.50 -30.69
C HIS A 350 21.51 -2.75 -31.45
N GLN A 351 21.47 -3.94 -30.85
CA GLN A 351 21.77 -5.18 -31.57
C GLN A 351 20.60 -5.69 -32.43
N ALA A 352 19.35 -5.35 -32.08
CA ALA A 352 18.17 -5.67 -32.89
C ALA A 352 17.98 -4.73 -34.10
N ALA A 353 18.68 -3.60 -34.15
CA ALA A 353 18.51 -2.58 -35.20
C ALA A 353 19.53 -2.66 -36.36
N ASN A 354 20.39 -3.70 -36.40
CA ASN A 354 21.41 -3.80 -37.44
C ASN A 354 21.47 -5.21 -38.07
N PRO A 355 20.52 -5.58 -38.95
CA PRO A 355 20.71 -6.72 -39.82
C PRO A 355 21.77 -6.34 -40.85
N ARG A 356 22.98 -6.90 -40.70
CA ARG A 356 24.05 -6.82 -41.70
C ARG A 356 23.46 -7.15 -43.07
N HIS A 357 23.52 -6.17 -43.96
CA HIS A 357 23.16 -6.31 -45.35
C HIS A 357 24.21 -7.20 -46.03
N ASN A 358 24.00 -8.51 -46.01
CA ASN A 358 24.62 -9.44 -46.96
C ASN A 358 23.70 -9.52 -48.18
N GLY A 359 23.87 -8.55 -49.08
CA GLY A 359 23.43 -8.63 -50.47
C GLY A 359 24.67 -8.70 -51.35
N GLY A 360 24.94 -9.87 -51.93
CA GLY A 360 25.93 -10.00 -52.99
C GLY A 360 25.41 -9.38 -54.28
N THR A 361 26.31 -8.76 -55.06
CA THR A 361 26.70 -9.12 -56.44
C THR A 361 27.41 -7.94 -57.11
N HIS A 362 28.69 -8.13 -57.43
CA HIS A 362 29.19 -8.16 -58.81
C HIS A 362 30.49 -8.96 -58.87
#